data_AF-A0A8J9SHI5-F1
#
_entry.id   AF-A0A8J9SHI5-F1
#
_cell.length_a   1.000
_cell.length_b   1.000
_cell.length_c   1.000
_cell.angle_alpha   90.00
_cell.angle_beta   90.00
_cell.angle_gamma   90.00
#
_symmetry.space_group_name_H-M   'P 1'
#
loop_
_entity.id
_entity.type
_entity.pdbx_description
1 polymer ?
#
loop_
_entity_poly.entity_id
_entity_poly.type
_entity_poly.pdbx_seq_one_letter_code
_entity_poly.pdbx_strand_id
1 'polypeptide(L)'
;YLHGACGDIWPADKVGANITWDEETLGCEGSGGVTECINENEGAIGYIDAGHGINADLSEIELENQDGFLLSSEEASANGGIAAAEGNVFPLSFDEDFSNVSLLNQPGEFTWPIVLATYIYVRKELTSIEDPNEKTLLKAFLRALYTEEFNEVCVEDFGFTLPTETIRERALSAIDTLLEADGAGTPWTFEQDTEAIIGAADFVISSKRDSILDIQLQEVRGDAVELEEMLRKLNTELATARSETESLRERLAEAEGEVTQVKVDMVSSQAEYGGGDFTESDEQQLRAALVLSSLTFVFWMAWFVMRIFGWITKS
;
A
#
# COMPACT_ATOMS: atom_id res chain seq x y z
N TYR A 1 21.78 0.53 7.41
CA TYR A 1 22.73 1.62 7.09
C TYR A 1 22.73 2.71 8.17
N LEU A 2 21.63 3.46 8.37
CA LEU A 2 21.56 4.58 9.33
C LEU A 2 22.02 4.23 10.75
N HIS A 3 21.58 3.09 11.30
CA HIS A 3 22.06 2.61 12.60
C HIS A 3 23.58 2.40 12.65
N GLY A 4 24.18 1.88 11.57
CA GLY A 4 25.63 1.68 11.49
C GLY A 4 26.40 2.99 11.38
N ALA A 5 25.84 4.00 10.70
CA ALA A 5 26.46 5.31 10.56
C ALA A 5 26.32 6.18 11.83
N CYS A 6 25.13 6.17 12.44
CA CYS A 6 24.75 7.09 13.51
C CYS A 6 23.93 6.40 14.62
N GLY A 7 24.45 5.32 15.20
CA GLY A 7 23.71 4.48 16.16
C GLY A 7 23.16 5.20 17.40
N ASP A 8 23.76 6.33 17.79
CA ASP A 8 23.27 7.17 18.90
C ASP A 8 21.98 7.93 18.56
N ILE A 9 21.76 8.24 17.28
CA ILE A 9 20.57 8.94 16.77
C ILE A 9 19.56 7.94 16.20
N TRP A 10 20.05 6.90 15.52
CA TRP A 10 19.26 5.83 14.93
C TRP A 10 19.50 4.51 15.67
N PRO A 11 18.88 4.32 16.84
CA PRO A 11 19.08 3.12 17.65
C PRO A 11 18.54 1.84 16.99
N ALA A 12 18.91 0.69 17.55
CA ALA A 12 18.61 -0.62 16.98
C ALA A 12 17.11 -0.95 16.90
N ASP A 13 16.28 -0.35 17.77
CA ASP A 13 14.81 -0.48 17.74
C ASP A 13 14.14 0.32 16.61
N LYS A 14 14.89 1.21 15.95
CA LYS A 14 14.51 1.87 14.69
C LYS A 14 14.99 1.10 13.45
N VAL A 15 15.36 -0.19 13.60
CA VAL A 15 15.77 -1.07 12.50
C VAL A 15 14.80 -2.24 12.38
N GLY A 16 14.16 -2.38 11.22
CA GLY A 16 13.28 -3.50 10.93
C GLY A 16 12.15 -3.13 9.97
N ALA A 17 11.33 -4.13 9.61
CA ALA A 17 10.18 -3.92 8.73
C ALA A 17 9.06 -3.12 9.40
N ASN A 18 8.92 -3.23 10.73
CA ASN A 18 7.96 -2.48 11.52
C ASN A 18 8.72 -1.75 12.63
N ILE A 19 8.73 -0.43 12.57
CA ILE A 19 9.35 0.43 13.57
C ILE A 19 8.36 1.49 14.03
N THR A 20 8.56 2.02 15.23
CA THR A 20 7.80 3.17 15.71
C THR A 20 8.44 4.44 15.17
N TRP A 21 7.78 5.10 14.23
CA TRP A 21 8.16 6.42 13.74
C TRP A 21 7.80 7.51 14.76
N ASP A 22 8.49 8.65 14.67
CA ASP A 22 8.17 9.80 15.53
C ASP A 22 6.82 10.41 15.09
N GLU A 23 6.07 10.99 16.02
CA GLU A 23 4.68 11.44 15.78
C GLU A 23 4.54 12.49 14.66
N GLU A 24 5.61 13.21 14.36
CA GLU A 24 5.67 14.23 13.28
C GLU A 24 5.90 13.61 11.89
N THR A 25 6.12 12.29 11.80
CA THR A 25 6.36 11.59 10.53
C THR A 25 5.04 11.36 9.79
N LEU A 26 5.03 11.65 8.49
CA LEU A 26 3.91 11.35 7.61
C LEU A 26 4.03 9.90 7.09
N GLY A 27 3.02 9.08 7.37
CA GLY A 27 2.93 7.72 6.83
C GLY A 27 2.25 7.72 5.47
N CYS A 28 2.89 7.09 4.49
CA CYS A 28 2.40 7.01 3.11
C CYS A 28 2.47 5.56 2.63
N GLU A 29 1.50 5.14 1.83
CA GLU A 29 1.33 3.73 1.45
C GLU A 29 1.85 3.46 0.04
N GLY A 30 2.78 2.51 -0.07
CA GLY A 30 3.41 2.11 -1.33
C GLY A 30 4.31 3.18 -1.95
N SER A 31 5.10 2.79 -2.95
CA SER A 31 6.04 3.72 -3.62
C SER A 31 5.31 4.90 -4.26
N GLY A 32 4.17 4.66 -4.92
CA GLY A 32 3.35 5.75 -5.50
C GLY A 32 2.82 6.75 -4.46
N GLY A 33 2.31 6.26 -3.32
CA GLY A 33 1.84 7.13 -2.25
C GLY A 33 2.97 7.91 -1.58
N VAL A 34 4.17 7.32 -1.44
CA VAL A 34 5.36 8.04 -0.98
C VAL A 34 5.73 9.18 -1.95
N THR A 35 5.71 8.93 -3.26
CA THR A 35 5.95 9.96 -4.28
C THR A 35 4.95 11.12 -4.16
N GLU A 36 3.65 10.82 -4.04
CA GLU A 36 2.62 11.85 -3.86
C GLU A 36 2.86 12.67 -2.58
N CYS A 37 3.12 12.00 -1.46
CA CYS A 37 3.42 12.66 -0.20
C CYS A 37 4.62 13.60 -0.27
N ILE A 38 5.72 13.20 -0.92
CA ILE A 38 6.90 14.05 -1.09
C ILE A 38 6.54 15.29 -1.93
N ASN A 39 5.79 15.12 -3.01
CA ASN A 39 5.39 16.23 -3.89
C ASN A 39 4.43 17.23 -3.23
N GLU A 40 3.53 16.74 -2.37
CA GLU A 40 2.54 17.60 -1.69
C GLU A 40 3.11 18.37 -0.48
N ASN A 41 4.27 17.95 0.04
CA ASN A 41 4.84 18.50 1.26
C ASN A 41 6.23 19.10 0.99
N GLU A 42 6.28 20.42 0.78
CA GLU A 42 7.52 21.14 0.51
C GLU A 42 8.56 20.93 1.62
N GLY A 43 9.76 20.48 1.24
CA GLY A 43 10.86 20.19 2.17
C GLY A 43 10.79 18.83 2.85
N ALA A 44 9.82 17.98 2.51
CA ALA A 44 9.77 16.60 2.98
C ALA A 44 10.99 15.79 2.51
N ILE A 45 11.43 14.86 3.36
CA ILE A 45 12.44 13.86 3.03
C ILE A 45 11.79 12.50 3.26
N GLY A 46 11.84 11.64 2.25
CA GLY A 46 11.30 10.28 2.30
C GLY A 46 12.33 9.25 1.85
N TYR A 47 11.94 7.98 1.93
CA TYR A 47 12.68 6.86 1.36
C TYR A 47 11.76 6.10 0.41
N ILE A 48 12.28 5.76 -0.77
CA ILE A 48 11.58 5.05 -1.83
C ILE A 48 12.61 4.22 -2.59
N ASP A 49 12.19 3.17 -3.28
CA ASP A 49 13.10 2.45 -4.18
C ASP A 49 13.55 3.36 -5.34
N ALA A 50 14.78 3.14 -5.81
CA ALA A 50 15.43 4.01 -6.78
C ALA A 50 14.64 4.13 -8.08
N GLY A 51 14.07 3.03 -8.59
CA GLY A 51 13.30 3.02 -9.83
C GLY A 51 12.11 3.97 -9.78
N HIS A 52 11.29 3.90 -8.71
CA HIS A 52 10.17 4.83 -8.56
C HIS A 52 10.60 6.28 -8.34
N GLY A 53 11.67 6.51 -7.56
CA GLY A 53 12.18 7.87 -7.32
C GLY A 53 12.67 8.55 -8.60
N ILE A 54 13.45 7.82 -9.40
CA ILE A 54 13.98 8.29 -10.69
C ILE A 54 12.84 8.51 -11.69
N ASN A 55 11.92 7.55 -11.83
CA ASN A 55 10.76 7.68 -12.75
C ASN A 55 9.82 8.83 -12.39
N ALA A 56 9.80 9.25 -11.12
CA ALA A 56 9.01 10.37 -10.64
C ALA A 56 9.77 11.72 -10.66
N ASP A 57 10.99 11.76 -11.22
CA ASP A 57 11.87 12.94 -11.26
C ASP A 57 12.13 13.55 -9.86
N LEU A 58 12.15 12.72 -8.81
CA LEU A 58 12.45 13.17 -7.44
C LEU A 58 13.94 13.44 -7.28
N SER A 59 14.28 14.44 -6.45
CA SER A 59 15.68 14.71 -6.10
C SER A 59 16.21 13.66 -5.12
N GLU A 60 17.23 12.91 -5.51
CA GLU A 60 17.92 11.95 -4.64
C GLU A 60 19.08 12.62 -3.89
N ILE A 61 19.30 12.19 -2.64
CA ILE A 61 20.48 12.58 -1.86
C ILE A 61 21.69 11.70 -2.21
N GLU A 62 22.89 12.25 -2.12
CA GLU A 62 24.10 11.45 -2.14
C GLU A 62 24.38 10.86 -0.76
N LEU A 63 24.81 9.60 -0.71
CA LEU A 63 25.17 8.90 0.53
C LEU A 63 26.63 8.44 0.47
N GLU A 64 27.30 8.49 1.63
CA GLU A 64 28.68 8.04 1.75
C GLU A 64 28.72 6.51 1.86
N ASN A 65 29.39 5.83 0.94
CA ASN A 65 29.56 4.39 1.02
C ASN A 65 30.67 3.97 2.00
N GLN A 66 30.89 2.67 2.14
CA GLN A 66 31.88 2.12 3.08
C GLN A 66 33.31 2.62 2.81
N ASP A 67 33.63 2.96 1.55
CA ASP A 67 34.95 3.39 1.11
C ASP A 67 35.12 4.92 1.16
N GLY A 68 34.09 5.66 1.61
CA GLY A 68 34.12 7.10 1.84
C GLY A 68 33.75 7.95 0.63
N PHE A 69 33.12 7.35 -0.39
CA PHE A 69 32.66 8.07 -1.58
C PHE A 69 31.19 8.49 -1.44
N LEU A 70 30.90 9.75 -1.76
CA LEU A 70 29.54 10.27 -1.94
C LEU A 70 29.14 10.08 -3.40
N LEU A 71 27.99 9.47 -3.62
CA LEU A 71 27.42 9.19 -4.94
C LEU A 71 25.90 9.10 -4.81
N SER A 72 25.17 9.07 -5.93
CA SER A 72 23.73 8.74 -5.97
C SER A 72 23.51 7.26 -6.32
N SER A 73 22.27 6.75 -6.21
CA SER A 73 21.98 5.39 -6.68
C SER A 73 22.07 5.28 -8.20
N GLU A 74 21.75 6.34 -8.93
CA GLU A 74 21.89 6.43 -10.39
C GLU A 74 23.36 6.36 -10.83
N GLU A 75 24.25 7.12 -10.17
CA GLU A 75 25.69 7.06 -10.43
C GLU A 75 26.26 5.67 -10.09
N ALA A 76 25.85 5.08 -8.96
CA ALA A 76 26.22 3.73 -8.60
C ALA A 76 25.79 2.72 -9.67
N SER A 77 24.54 2.81 -10.14
CA SER A 77 23.99 1.95 -11.20
C SER A 77 24.78 2.06 -12.49
N ALA A 78 25.04 3.29 -12.96
CA ALA A 78 25.81 3.56 -14.18
C ALA A 78 27.24 2.99 -14.14
N ASN A 79 27.81 2.81 -12.94
CA ASN A 79 29.16 2.28 -12.72
C ASN A 79 29.18 0.83 -12.21
N GLY A 80 28.04 0.12 -12.22
CA GLY A 80 27.94 -1.28 -11.78
C GLY A 80 28.04 -1.51 -10.28
N GLY A 81 27.95 -0.45 -9.47
CA GLY A 81 28.06 -0.47 -8.03
C GLY A 81 26.89 -1.15 -7.30
N ILE A 82 25.71 -1.20 -7.93
CA ILE A 82 24.57 -1.95 -7.37
C ILE A 82 24.85 -3.45 -7.38
N ALA A 83 25.30 -4.00 -8.51
CA ALA A 83 25.69 -5.41 -8.62
C ALA A 83 26.94 -5.73 -7.77
N ALA A 84 27.86 -4.78 -7.61
CA ALA A 84 29.06 -4.95 -6.80
C ALA A 84 28.73 -5.26 -5.32
N ALA A 85 27.59 -4.78 -4.81
CA ALA A 85 27.15 -5.06 -3.45
C ALA A 85 26.90 -6.55 -3.18
N GLU A 86 26.65 -7.38 -4.20
CA GLU A 86 26.45 -8.82 -4.01
C GLU A 86 27.67 -9.51 -3.39
N GLY A 87 28.88 -9.06 -3.75
CA GLY A 87 30.15 -9.58 -3.22
C GLY A 87 30.17 -11.11 -3.07
N ASN A 88 30.47 -11.58 -1.85
CA ASN A 88 30.34 -12.97 -1.44
C ASN A 88 29.36 -13.13 -0.26
N VAL A 89 28.33 -12.28 -0.18
CA VAL A 89 27.45 -12.24 1.00
C VAL A 89 26.38 -13.34 0.97
N PHE A 90 26.02 -13.83 -0.21
CA PHE A 90 25.02 -14.88 -0.35
C PHE A 90 25.60 -16.26 -0.01
N PRO A 91 24.78 -17.17 0.57
CA PRO A 91 25.20 -18.54 0.83
C PRO A 91 25.52 -19.30 -0.47
N LEU A 92 26.19 -20.45 -0.33
CA LEU A 92 26.51 -21.29 -1.47
C LEU A 92 25.27 -22.02 -2.01
N SER A 93 24.37 -22.42 -1.11
CA SER A 93 23.06 -22.98 -1.46
C SER A 93 21.92 -22.08 -1.00
N PHE A 94 20.84 -22.03 -1.78
CA PHE A 94 19.67 -21.19 -1.51
C PHE A 94 18.62 -21.84 -0.60
N ASP A 95 18.91 -23.01 -0.05
CA ASP A 95 18.16 -23.62 1.08
C ASP A 95 18.86 -23.44 2.44
N GLU A 96 19.99 -22.71 2.47
CA GLU A 96 20.71 -22.35 3.70
C GLU A 96 20.07 -21.15 4.42
N ASP A 97 20.65 -20.77 5.55
CA ASP A 97 20.21 -19.62 6.35
C ASP A 97 20.64 -18.29 5.73
N PHE A 98 19.68 -17.40 5.52
CA PHE A 98 19.90 -16.05 4.98
C PHE A 98 19.94 -14.96 6.07
N SER A 99 19.82 -15.31 7.35
CA SER A 99 19.71 -14.32 8.44
C SER A 99 20.89 -13.35 8.53
N ASN A 100 22.05 -13.74 8.00
CA ASN A 100 23.28 -12.95 8.00
C ASN A 100 23.60 -12.31 6.64
N VAL A 101 22.73 -12.48 5.65
CA VAL A 101 22.90 -11.85 4.34
C VAL A 101 22.55 -10.37 4.47
N SER A 102 23.51 -9.51 4.15
CA SER A 102 23.33 -8.06 4.14
C SER A 102 24.07 -7.47 2.97
N LEU A 103 23.32 -6.81 2.08
CA LEU A 103 23.86 -5.97 0.99
C LEU A 103 24.04 -4.52 1.41
N LEU A 104 23.76 -4.20 2.68
CA LEU A 104 23.93 -2.85 3.21
C LEU A 104 25.43 -2.54 3.39
N ASN A 105 25.81 -1.34 2.97
CA ASN A 105 27.12 -0.74 3.14
C ASN A 105 28.28 -1.67 2.77
N GLN A 106 28.17 -2.32 1.61
CA GLN A 106 29.23 -3.17 1.07
C GLN A 106 30.37 -2.29 0.49
N PRO A 107 31.61 -2.82 0.41
CA PRO A 107 32.76 -2.05 -0.08
C PRO A 107 32.70 -1.83 -1.58
N GLY A 108 33.49 -0.88 -2.08
CA GLY A 108 33.63 -0.52 -3.49
C GLY A 108 33.38 0.97 -3.74
N GLU A 109 34.23 1.59 -4.55
CA GLU A 109 34.21 3.02 -4.89
C GLU A 109 32.82 3.50 -5.35
N PHE A 110 32.17 2.73 -6.22
CA PHE A 110 30.84 3.06 -6.76
C PHE A 110 29.69 2.31 -6.08
N THR A 111 29.94 1.55 -5.01
CA THR A 111 28.90 0.72 -4.38
C THR A 111 27.91 1.60 -3.62
N TRP A 112 26.62 1.52 -3.97
CA TRP A 112 25.56 2.20 -3.24
C TRP A 112 25.38 1.57 -1.85
N PRO A 113 25.30 2.34 -0.75
CA PRO A 113 25.25 1.78 0.59
C PRO A 113 23.90 1.14 1.01
N ILE A 114 22.81 1.38 0.26
CA ILE A 114 21.47 0.86 0.59
C ILE A 114 20.96 0.02 -0.58
N VAL A 115 21.49 -1.20 -0.70
CA VAL A 115 21.09 -2.18 -1.72
C VAL A 115 20.27 -3.30 -1.07
N LEU A 116 19.30 -3.81 -1.82
CA LEU A 116 18.48 -4.96 -1.47
C LEU A 116 18.39 -5.90 -2.67
N ALA A 117 18.28 -7.19 -2.42
CA ALA A 117 17.95 -8.17 -3.44
C ALA A 117 16.46 -8.50 -3.36
N THR A 118 15.80 -8.55 -4.51
CA THR A 118 14.46 -9.10 -4.61
C THR A 118 14.54 -10.62 -4.62
N TYR A 119 13.66 -11.28 -3.89
CA TYR A 119 13.66 -12.74 -3.74
C TYR A 119 12.24 -13.29 -3.77
N ILE A 120 12.15 -14.59 -4.07
CA ILE A 120 10.91 -15.36 -4.00
C ILE A 120 11.13 -16.49 -3.00
N TYR A 121 10.25 -16.60 -2.00
CA TYR A 121 10.24 -17.76 -1.13
C TYR A 121 9.53 -18.93 -1.80
N VAL A 122 10.27 -20.01 -1.99
CA VAL A 122 9.75 -21.27 -2.53
C VAL A 122 9.94 -22.36 -1.50
N ARG A 123 8.91 -23.18 -1.27
CA ARG A 123 9.04 -24.35 -0.40
C ARG A 123 9.97 -25.35 -1.07
N LYS A 124 10.93 -25.88 -0.31
CA LYS A 124 11.84 -26.93 -0.77
C LYS A 124 11.09 -28.19 -1.23
N GLU A 125 10.05 -28.56 -0.49
CA GLU A 125 9.16 -29.66 -0.81
C GLU A 125 7.81 -29.09 -1.27
N LEU A 126 7.39 -29.42 -2.50
CA LEU A 126 6.16 -28.93 -3.11
C LEU A 126 4.95 -29.83 -2.81
N THR A 127 4.93 -30.45 -1.63
CA THR A 127 3.86 -31.37 -1.19
C THR A 127 2.47 -30.72 -1.11
N SER A 128 2.39 -29.39 -1.03
CA SER A 128 1.12 -28.65 -1.08
C SER A 128 0.54 -28.55 -2.49
N ILE A 129 1.32 -28.87 -3.53
CA ILE A 129 0.89 -28.86 -4.92
C ILE A 129 0.67 -30.31 -5.33
N GLU A 130 -0.59 -30.71 -5.50
CA GLU A 130 -0.95 -32.09 -5.79
C GLU A 130 -0.72 -32.45 -7.27
N ASP A 131 -0.99 -31.53 -8.20
CA ASP A 131 -0.80 -31.75 -9.64
C ASP A 131 0.69 -31.65 -10.02
N PRO A 132 1.31 -32.73 -10.53
CA PRO A 132 2.69 -32.68 -11.02
C PRO A 132 2.94 -31.59 -12.09
N ASN A 133 1.92 -31.23 -12.88
CA ASN A 133 2.05 -30.21 -13.92
C ASN A 133 2.04 -28.78 -13.37
N GLU A 134 1.38 -28.54 -12.23
CA GLU A 134 1.48 -27.26 -11.52
C GLU A 134 2.88 -27.09 -10.89
N LYS A 135 3.50 -28.19 -10.43
CA LYS A 135 4.90 -28.17 -9.97
C LYS A 135 5.87 -27.80 -11.10
N THR A 136 5.68 -28.36 -12.30
CA THR A 136 6.51 -28.00 -13.46
C THR A 136 6.21 -26.60 -13.99
N LEU A 137 4.99 -26.09 -13.84
CA LEU A 137 4.65 -24.69 -14.14
C LEU A 137 5.41 -23.74 -13.22
N LEU A 138 5.43 -24.00 -11.91
CA LEU A 138 6.21 -23.21 -10.95
C LEU A 138 7.69 -23.17 -11.33
N LYS A 139 8.28 -24.33 -11.66
CA LYS A 139 9.68 -24.38 -12.12
C LYS A 139 9.88 -23.55 -13.40
N ALA A 140 8.97 -23.62 -14.36
CA ALA A 140 9.06 -22.83 -15.59
C ALA A 140 8.96 -21.32 -15.31
N PHE A 141 8.04 -20.90 -14.44
CA PHE A 141 7.91 -19.52 -13.98
C PHE A 141 9.20 -19.02 -13.32
N LEU A 142 9.75 -19.78 -12.37
CA LEU A 142 10.99 -19.40 -11.69
C LEU A 142 12.18 -19.27 -12.65
N ARG A 143 12.29 -20.17 -13.65
CA ARG A 143 13.33 -20.07 -14.69
C ARG A 143 13.13 -18.86 -15.60
N ALA A 144 11.89 -18.53 -15.94
CA ALA A 144 11.55 -17.42 -16.82
C ALA A 144 12.07 -16.08 -16.27
N LEU A 145 12.06 -15.89 -14.95
CA LEU A 145 12.59 -14.69 -14.29
C LEU A 145 14.09 -14.42 -14.57
N TYR A 146 14.83 -15.40 -15.08
CA TYR A 146 16.26 -15.30 -15.43
C TYR A 146 16.53 -15.30 -16.93
N THR A 147 15.48 -15.24 -17.76
CA THR A 147 15.61 -15.08 -19.21
C THR A 147 15.41 -13.63 -19.60
N GLU A 148 16.20 -13.18 -20.59
CA GLU A 148 16.24 -11.79 -21.09
C GLU A 148 14.84 -11.23 -21.37
N GLU A 149 14.00 -12.01 -22.05
CA GLU A 149 12.61 -11.63 -22.42
C GLU A 149 11.76 -11.14 -21.24
N PHE A 150 11.94 -11.71 -20.03
CA PHE A 150 11.12 -11.36 -18.88
C PHE A 150 11.81 -10.44 -17.88
N ASN A 151 13.14 -10.28 -17.95
CA ASN A 151 13.88 -9.46 -16.99
C ASN A 151 14.38 -8.13 -17.57
N GLU A 152 14.38 -7.96 -18.90
CA GLU A 152 14.72 -6.69 -19.55
C GLU A 152 13.79 -5.57 -19.07
N VAL A 153 12.48 -5.84 -18.98
CA VAL A 153 11.49 -4.89 -18.43
C VAL A 153 11.83 -4.42 -17.01
N CYS A 154 12.39 -5.30 -16.17
CA CYS A 154 12.80 -4.94 -14.81
C CYS A 154 13.94 -3.91 -14.83
N VAL A 155 14.83 -4.00 -15.82
CA VAL A 155 15.95 -3.08 -15.97
C VAL A 155 15.48 -1.76 -16.60
N GLU A 156 14.79 -1.84 -17.73
CA GLU A 156 14.44 -0.66 -18.54
C GLU A 156 13.35 0.20 -17.89
N ASP A 157 12.28 -0.42 -17.40
CA ASP A 157 11.12 0.33 -16.90
C ASP A 157 11.20 0.59 -15.39
N PHE A 158 11.90 -0.28 -14.65
CA PHE A 158 11.90 -0.27 -13.18
C PHE A 158 13.29 -0.05 -12.56
N GLY A 159 14.35 0.10 -13.37
CA GLY A 159 15.69 0.45 -12.88
C GLY A 159 16.36 -0.63 -12.02
N PHE A 160 15.92 -1.89 -12.10
CA PHE A 160 16.59 -2.99 -11.40
C PHE A 160 17.96 -3.28 -12.02
N THR A 161 18.88 -3.74 -11.18
CA THR A 161 20.13 -4.35 -11.63
C THR A 161 19.99 -5.87 -11.59
N LEU A 162 20.36 -6.54 -12.69
CA LEU A 162 20.35 -7.99 -12.75
C LEU A 162 21.42 -8.60 -11.83
N PRO A 163 21.17 -9.78 -11.25
CA PRO A 163 22.16 -10.44 -10.42
C PRO A 163 23.40 -10.83 -11.23
N THR A 164 24.54 -10.94 -10.56
CA THR A 164 25.78 -11.40 -11.21
C THR A 164 25.61 -12.81 -11.77
N GLU A 165 26.40 -13.17 -12.79
CA GLU A 165 26.31 -14.51 -13.42
C GLU A 165 26.49 -15.63 -12.39
N THR A 166 27.36 -15.44 -11.40
CA THR A 166 27.56 -16.42 -10.32
C THR A 166 26.28 -16.67 -9.52
N ILE A 167 25.57 -15.60 -9.14
CA ILE A 167 24.32 -15.70 -8.37
C ILE A 167 23.20 -16.27 -9.24
N ARG A 168 23.14 -15.85 -10.51
CA ARG A 168 22.21 -16.39 -11.52
C ARG A 168 22.39 -17.89 -11.73
N GLU A 169 23.61 -18.38 -11.91
CA GLU A 169 23.90 -19.80 -12.08
C GLU A 169 23.50 -20.62 -10.85
N ARG A 170 23.77 -20.12 -9.63
CA ARG A 170 23.33 -20.76 -8.39
C ARG A 170 21.81 -20.81 -8.30
N ALA A 171 21.11 -19.74 -8.70
CA ALA A 171 19.65 -19.71 -8.71
C ALA A 171 19.07 -20.77 -9.65
N LEU A 172 19.58 -20.80 -10.89
CA LEU A 172 19.14 -21.77 -11.89
C LEU A 172 19.43 -23.21 -11.44
N SER A 173 20.59 -23.46 -10.82
CA SER A 173 20.91 -24.78 -10.25
C SER A 173 19.96 -25.17 -9.11
N ALA A 174 19.59 -24.23 -8.22
CA ALA A 174 18.64 -24.49 -7.15
C ALA A 174 17.22 -24.74 -7.67
N ILE A 175 16.80 -24.01 -8.70
CA ILE A 175 15.51 -24.22 -9.38
C ILE A 175 15.51 -25.59 -10.09
N ASP A 176 16.65 -26.01 -10.64
CA ASP A 176 16.74 -27.27 -11.35
C ASP A 176 16.56 -28.48 -10.44
N THR A 177 17.05 -28.40 -9.19
CA THR A 177 16.91 -29.46 -8.18
C THR A 177 15.57 -29.46 -7.45
N LEU A 178 14.80 -28.37 -7.50
CA LEU A 178 13.51 -28.20 -6.80
C LEU A 178 12.51 -29.34 -7.04
N LEU A 179 12.56 -29.99 -8.21
CA LEU A 179 11.62 -31.05 -8.60
C LEU A 179 12.20 -32.46 -8.58
N GLU A 180 13.48 -32.63 -8.22
CA GLU A 180 14.11 -33.96 -8.22
C GLU A 180 13.46 -34.93 -7.21
N ALA A 181 12.92 -34.39 -6.10
CA ALA A 181 12.25 -35.16 -5.06
C ALA A 181 10.74 -35.40 -5.31
N ASP A 182 10.12 -34.63 -6.18
CA ASP A 182 8.66 -34.40 -6.18
C ASP A 182 7.89 -34.98 -7.39
N GLY A 183 8.60 -35.63 -8.33
CA GLY A 183 8.07 -36.27 -9.52
C GLY A 183 8.02 -35.36 -10.77
N ALA A 184 8.16 -35.96 -11.95
CA ALA A 184 8.23 -35.24 -13.22
C ALA A 184 6.85 -35.10 -13.88
N GLY A 185 6.18 -33.96 -13.66
CA GLY A 185 5.10 -33.51 -14.55
C GLY A 185 5.61 -33.18 -15.95
N THR A 186 4.73 -32.73 -16.84
CA THR A 186 5.14 -32.30 -18.19
C THR A 186 5.86 -30.95 -18.10
N PRO A 187 7.10 -30.81 -18.62
CA PRO A 187 7.79 -29.52 -18.66
C PRO A 187 7.02 -28.50 -19.51
N TRP A 188 6.93 -27.27 -19.02
CA TRP A 188 6.34 -26.17 -19.78
C TRP A 188 7.37 -25.53 -20.72
N THR A 189 6.93 -25.08 -21.88
CA THR A 189 7.74 -24.33 -22.84
C THR A 189 7.13 -22.97 -23.15
N PHE A 190 7.94 -22.06 -23.67
CA PHE A 190 7.49 -20.73 -24.11
C PHE A 190 7.49 -20.69 -25.64
N GLU A 191 6.36 -20.31 -26.23
CA GLU A 191 6.25 -19.98 -27.66
C GLU A 191 6.60 -18.50 -27.84
N GLN A 192 7.77 -18.24 -28.42
CA GLN A 192 8.28 -16.89 -28.66
C GLN A 192 7.93 -16.37 -30.06
N ASP A 193 7.73 -17.27 -31.02
CA ASP A 193 7.40 -16.96 -32.42
C ASP A 193 6.17 -17.73 -32.91
N THR A 194 5.55 -17.25 -33.98
CA THR A 194 4.30 -17.84 -34.50
C THR A 194 4.55 -19.22 -35.12
N GLU A 195 4.29 -20.28 -34.34
CA GLU A 195 4.40 -21.66 -34.82
C GLU A 195 3.04 -22.18 -35.28
N ALA A 196 2.82 -22.20 -36.59
CA ALA A 196 1.51 -22.42 -37.22
C ALA A 196 0.71 -23.67 -36.77
N ILE A 197 1.37 -24.65 -36.14
CA ILE A 197 0.76 -25.94 -35.73
C ILE A 197 1.01 -26.28 -34.25
N ILE A 198 2.08 -25.77 -33.63
CA ILE A 198 2.50 -26.15 -32.26
C ILE A 198 1.94 -25.17 -31.21
N GLY A 199 1.77 -23.89 -31.56
CA GLY A 199 1.47 -22.84 -30.58
C GLY A 199 0.12 -22.94 -29.85
N ALA A 200 0.13 -22.50 -28.59
CA ALA A 200 -0.90 -22.67 -27.55
C ALA A 200 -1.38 -24.12 -27.32
N ALA A 201 -0.50 -25.11 -27.53
CA ALA A 201 -0.75 -26.49 -27.11
C ALA A 201 -0.69 -26.64 -25.58
N ASP A 202 -1.11 -27.80 -25.07
CA ASP A 202 -0.97 -28.14 -23.65
C ASP A 202 0.48 -27.94 -23.19
N PHE A 203 0.66 -27.30 -22.04
CA PHE A 203 1.96 -26.99 -21.42
C PHE A 203 2.83 -25.99 -22.22
N VAL A 204 2.24 -25.14 -23.06
CA VAL A 204 2.94 -24.05 -23.77
C VAL A 204 2.39 -22.69 -23.34
N ILE A 205 3.27 -21.81 -22.84
CA ILE A 205 2.94 -20.40 -22.58
C ILE A 205 3.23 -19.61 -23.86
N SER A 206 2.21 -18.99 -24.45
CA SER A 206 2.34 -18.24 -25.70
C SER A 206 2.09 -16.75 -25.47
N SER A 207 2.99 -15.89 -25.95
CA SER A 207 2.79 -14.43 -25.99
C SER A 207 1.96 -13.97 -27.20
N LYS A 208 1.59 -14.90 -28.11
CA LYS A 208 0.92 -14.60 -29.38
C LYS A 208 -0.54 -15.07 -29.43
N ARG A 209 -0.94 -16.01 -28.58
CA ARG A 209 -2.25 -16.66 -28.60
C ARG A 209 -2.77 -16.88 -27.20
N ASP A 210 -3.99 -16.43 -26.94
CA ASP A 210 -4.70 -16.73 -25.70
C ASP A 210 -5.38 -18.11 -25.81
N SER A 211 -5.25 -18.95 -24.79
CA SER A 211 -6.18 -20.07 -24.62
C SER A 211 -7.54 -19.55 -24.18
N ILE A 212 -8.60 -20.34 -24.36
CA ILE A 212 -9.93 -19.90 -23.91
C ILE A 212 -10.00 -19.70 -22.39
N LEU A 213 -9.13 -20.38 -21.63
CA LEU A 213 -8.96 -20.14 -20.19
C LEU A 213 -8.25 -18.81 -19.93
N ASP A 214 -7.24 -18.45 -20.71
CA ASP A 214 -6.53 -17.17 -20.53
C ASP A 214 -7.44 -15.97 -20.77
N ILE A 215 -8.32 -16.07 -21.78
CA ILE A 215 -9.37 -15.07 -22.03
C ILE A 215 -10.28 -14.93 -20.81
N GLN A 216 -10.75 -16.06 -20.25
CA GLN A 216 -11.61 -16.05 -19.06
C GLN A 216 -10.88 -15.50 -17.83
N LEU A 217 -9.59 -15.78 -17.67
CA LEU A 217 -8.78 -15.31 -16.55
C LEU A 217 -8.48 -13.81 -16.68
N GLN A 218 -8.28 -13.31 -17.91
CA GLN A 218 -8.21 -11.88 -18.20
C GLN A 218 -9.53 -11.16 -17.91
N GLU A 219 -10.67 -11.74 -18.30
CA GLU A 219 -12.00 -11.21 -17.95
C GLU A 219 -12.17 -11.11 -16.43
N VAL A 220 -11.88 -12.19 -15.68
CA VAL A 220 -11.97 -12.19 -14.21
C VAL A 220 -11.00 -11.19 -13.56
N ARG A 221 -9.78 -11.03 -14.10
CA ARG A 221 -8.84 -10.00 -13.64
C ARG A 221 -9.36 -8.59 -13.90
N GLY A 222 -9.97 -8.37 -15.07
CA GLY A 222 -10.65 -7.12 -15.40
C GLY A 222 -11.75 -6.79 -14.41
N ASP A 223 -12.61 -7.77 -14.11
CA ASP A 223 -13.69 -7.64 -13.12
C ASP A 223 -13.14 -7.33 -11.71
N ALA A 224 -11.98 -7.89 -11.34
CA ALA A 224 -11.33 -7.62 -10.05
C ALA A 224 -10.81 -6.17 -9.94
N VAL A 225 -10.21 -5.64 -11.02
CA VAL A 225 -9.76 -4.24 -11.06
C VAL A 225 -10.95 -3.29 -10.98
N GLU A 226 -12.04 -3.58 -11.70
CA GLU A 226 -13.27 -2.78 -11.62
C GLU A 226 -13.86 -2.80 -10.19
N LEU A 227 -13.83 -3.96 -9.53
CA LEU A 227 -14.28 -4.10 -8.14
C LEU A 227 -13.42 -3.28 -7.17
N GLU A 228 -12.10 -3.26 -7.35
CA GLU A 228 -11.19 -2.43 -6.54
C GLU A 228 -11.47 -0.94 -6.73
N GLU A 229 -11.72 -0.50 -7.97
CA GLU A 229 -12.09 0.89 -8.25
C GLU A 229 -13.44 1.26 -7.61
N MET A 230 -14.42 0.35 -7.68
CA MET A 230 -15.70 0.51 -6.98
C MET A 230 -15.52 0.62 -5.46
N LEU A 231 -14.68 -0.21 -4.86
CA LEU A 231 -14.37 -0.16 -3.43
C LEU A 231 -13.70 1.17 -3.05
N ARG A 232 -12.76 1.65 -3.86
CA ARG A 232 -12.12 2.95 -3.66
C ARG A 232 -13.15 4.08 -3.68
N LYS A 233 -14.04 4.08 -4.68
CA LYS A 233 -15.11 5.08 -4.79
C LYS A 233 -16.06 5.02 -3.59
N LEU A 234 -16.46 3.83 -3.16
CA LEU A 234 -17.34 3.64 -2.01
C LEU A 234 -16.68 4.16 -0.72
N ASN A 235 -15.39 3.91 -0.52
CA ASN A 235 -14.65 4.42 0.63
C ASN A 235 -14.61 5.96 0.65
N THR A 236 -14.43 6.60 -0.51
CA THR A 236 -14.51 8.07 -0.64
C THR A 236 -15.90 8.61 -0.33
N GLU A 237 -16.95 7.95 -0.84
CA GLU A 237 -18.34 8.33 -0.52
C GLU A 237 -18.65 8.17 0.97
N LEU A 238 -18.15 7.10 1.60
CA LEU A 238 -18.33 6.85 3.03
C LEU A 238 -17.57 7.85 3.89
N ALA A 239 -16.37 8.27 3.49
CA ALA A 239 -15.64 9.36 4.14
C ALA A 239 -16.40 10.70 4.03
N THR A 240 -16.96 10.98 2.86
CA THR A 240 -17.80 12.17 2.63
C THR A 240 -19.04 12.16 3.52
N ALA A 241 -19.77 11.04 3.55
CA ALA A 241 -20.95 10.90 4.39
C ALA A 241 -20.64 11.04 5.89
N ARG A 242 -19.49 10.51 6.35
CA ARG A 242 -19.04 10.70 7.74
C ARG A 242 -18.82 12.18 8.06
N SER A 243 -18.11 12.89 7.19
CA SER A 243 -17.90 14.35 7.33
C SER A 243 -19.22 15.11 7.37
N GLU A 244 -20.17 14.79 6.48
CA GLU A 244 -21.50 15.39 6.50
C GLU A 244 -22.24 15.12 7.81
N THR A 245 -22.17 13.90 8.35
CA THR A 245 -22.81 13.58 9.65
C THR A 245 -22.17 14.32 10.82
N GLU A 246 -20.86 14.56 10.80
CA GLU A 246 -20.17 15.36 11.82
C GLU A 246 -20.60 16.83 11.72
N SER A 247 -20.66 17.40 10.51
CA SER A 247 -21.15 18.76 10.29
C SER A 247 -22.59 18.95 10.78
N LEU A 248 -23.45 17.94 10.56
CA LEU A 248 -24.83 17.96 11.05
C LEU A 248 -24.91 17.86 12.56
N ARG A 249 -24.02 17.09 13.20
CA ARG A 249 -23.95 17.01 14.67
C ARG A 249 -23.50 18.34 15.28
N GLU A 250 -22.54 19.02 14.69
CA GLU A 250 -22.08 20.33 15.15
C GLU A 250 -23.19 21.38 15.04
N ARG A 251 -23.88 21.44 13.88
CA ARG A 251 -25.04 22.32 13.68
C ARG A 251 -26.19 22.03 14.64
N LEU A 252 -26.41 20.76 15.00
CA LEU A 252 -27.41 20.37 15.99
C LEU A 252 -27.02 20.86 17.39
N ALA A 253 -25.75 20.70 17.78
CA ALA A 253 -25.25 21.17 19.07
C ALA A 253 -25.35 22.69 19.21
N GLU A 254 -25.07 23.45 18.14
CA GLU A 254 -25.25 24.90 18.09
C GLU A 254 -26.72 25.28 18.29
N ALA A 255 -27.65 24.64 17.56
CA ALA A 255 -29.08 24.88 17.70
C ALA A 255 -29.62 24.51 19.10
N GLU A 256 -29.13 23.43 19.72
CA GLU A 256 -29.48 23.08 21.10
C GLU A 256 -28.98 24.14 22.11
N GLY A 257 -27.82 24.73 21.86
CA GLY A 257 -27.29 25.87 22.62
C GLY A 257 -28.20 27.10 22.53
N GLU A 258 -28.60 27.49 21.32
CA GLU A 258 -29.51 28.62 21.10
C GLU A 258 -30.86 28.42 21.80
N VAL A 259 -31.45 27.23 21.68
CA VAL A 259 -32.72 26.89 22.36
C VAL A 259 -32.58 26.99 23.88
N THR A 260 -31.44 26.55 24.42
CA THR A 260 -31.17 26.64 25.87
C THR A 260 -31.07 28.09 26.32
N GLN A 261 -30.41 28.95 25.55
CA GLN A 261 -30.29 30.38 25.84
C GLN A 261 -31.65 31.09 25.79
N VAL A 262 -32.47 30.82 24.76
CA VAL A 262 -33.85 31.33 24.67
C VAL A 262 -34.69 30.92 25.89
N LYS A 263 -34.51 29.69 26.38
CA LYS A 263 -35.21 29.20 27.57
C LYS A 263 -34.76 29.93 28.84
N VAL A 264 -33.48 30.25 28.97
CA VAL A 264 -32.94 31.04 30.10
C VAL A 264 -33.48 32.47 30.08
N ASP A 265 -33.49 33.12 28.91
CA ASP A 265 -34.02 34.47 28.73
C ASP A 265 -35.53 34.56 29.02
N MET A 266 -36.27 33.49 28.73
CA MET A 266 -37.69 33.38 29.07
C MET A 266 -37.92 33.24 30.58
N VAL A 267 -37.04 32.51 31.29
CA VAL A 267 -37.14 32.35 32.76
C VAL A 267 -36.71 33.62 33.48
N SER A 268 -35.69 34.34 32.98
CA SER A 268 -35.29 35.63 33.56
C SER A 268 -36.38 36.69 33.38
N SER A 269 -37.05 36.73 32.22
CA SER A 269 -38.20 37.63 31.99
C SER A 269 -39.44 37.26 32.82
N GLN A 270 -39.65 35.99 33.18
CA GLN A 270 -40.69 35.60 34.15
C GLN A 270 -40.36 36.00 35.60
N ALA A 271 -39.08 36.08 35.98
CA ALA A 271 -38.68 36.46 37.33
C ALA A 271 -38.85 37.98 37.63
N GLU A 272 -38.97 38.82 36.60
CA GLU A 272 -39.25 40.26 36.74
C GLU A 272 -40.75 40.59 36.80
N TYR A 273 -41.65 39.62 36.60
CA TYR A 273 -43.10 39.86 36.59
C TYR A 273 -43.71 39.71 37.99
N GLY A 274 -43.63 40.78 38.78
CA GLY A 274 -44.44 40.95 39.99
C GLY A 274 -45.90 41.20 39.64
N GLY A 275 -46.77 40.25 39.99
CA GLY A 275 -48.22 40.22 39.79
C GLY A 275 -48.92 41.54 39.43
N GLY A 276 -49.42 41.60 38.20
CA GLY A 276 -50.29 42.63 37.65
C GLY A 276 -51.19 42.04 36.55
N ASP A 277 -52.31 42.70 36.28
CA ASP A 277 -53.41 42.28 35.40
C ASP A 277 -52.96 41.97 33.95
N PHE A 278 -53.69 41.09 33.25
CA PHE A 278 -53.25 40.48 31.99
C PHE A 278 -53.08 41.54 30.87
N THR A 279 -51.86 41.69 30.32
CA THR A 279 -51.51 42.72 29.31
C THR A 279 -51.10 42.13 27.96
N GLU A 280 -50.90 42.97 26.94
CA GLU A 280 -50.48 42.61 25.57
C GLU A 280 -49.13 41.83 25.53
N SER A 281 -48.30 41.95 26.58
CA SER A 281 -47.09 41.12 26.75
C SER A 281 -47.40 39.64 27.05
N ASP A 282 -48.53 39.36 27.69
CA ASP A 282 -48.93 38.00 28.05
C ASP A 282 -49.41 37.23 26.80
N GLU A 283 -49.95 37.94 25.81
CA GLU A 283 -50.24 37.37 24.49
C GLU A 283 -48.96 37.03 23.72
N GLN A 284 -47.89 37.82 23.84
CA GLN A 284 -46.58 37.49 23.28
C GLN A 284 -45.93 36.30 23.99
N GLN A 285 -46.02 36.21 25.32
CA GLN A 285 -45.51 35.05 26.07
C GLN A 285 -46.30 33.77 25.75
N LEU A 286 -47.63 33.85 25.60
CA LEU A 286 -48.45 32.73 25.14
C LEU A 286 -48.09 32.28 23.72
N ARG A 287 -47.85 33.22 22.80
CA ARG A 287 -47.39 32.90 21.44
C ARG A 287 -46.00 32.27 21.45
N ALA A 288 -45.08 32.79 22.26
CA ALA A 288 -43.74 32.21 22.43
C ALA A 288 -43.81 30.80 23.04
N ALA A 289 -44.66 30.58 24.04
CA ALA A 289 -44.90 29.27 24.64
C ALA A 289 -45.52 28.29 23.64
N LEU A 290 -46.44 28.74 22.79
CA LEU A 290 -47.06 27.91 21.76
C LEU A 290 -46.05 27.53 20.66
N VAL A 291 -45.20 28.48 20.23
CA VAL A 291 -44.09 28.21 19.31
C VAL A 291 -43.11 27.22 19.94
N LEU A 292 -42.72 27.38 21.20
CA LEU A 292 -41.85 26.43 21.89
C LEU A 292 -42.50 25.04 22.00
N SER A 293 -43.79 24.96 22.31
CA SER A 293 -44.50 23.68 22.38
C SER A 293 -44.52 22.97 21.02
N SER A 294 -44.69 23.72 19.94
CA SER A 294 -44.64 23.17 18.58
C SER A 294 -43.23 22.71 18.19
N LEU A 295 -42.19 23.46 18.57
CA LEU A 295 -40.80 23.09 18.34
C LEU A 295 -40.42 21.84 19.14
N THR A 296 -40.77 21.77 20.43
CA THR A 296 -40.53 20.57 21.25
C THR A 296 -41.24 19.33 20.69
N PHE A 297 -42.44 19.49 20.13
CA PHE A 297 -43.15 18.40 19.47
C PHE A 297 -42.44 17.95 18.17
N VAL A 298 -41.93 18.90 17.37
CA VAL A 298 -41.15 18.60 16.16
C VAL A 298 -39.82 17.92 16.51
N PHE A 299 -39.11 18.38 17.55
CA PHE A 299 -37.89 17.74 18.02
C PHE A 299 -38.15 16.34 18.60
N TRP A 300 -39.26 16.14 19.31
CA TRP A 300 -39.66 14.81 19.78
C TRP A 300 -39.98 13.87 18.60
N MET A 301 -40.67 14.35 17.57
CA MET A 301 -40.93 13.61 16.34
C MET A 301 -39.63 13.28 15.58
N ALA A 302 -38.71 14.24 15.45
CA ALA A 302 -37.42 14.03 14.79
C ALA A 302 -36.55 13.00 15.55
N TRP A 303 -36.50 13.10 16.88
CA TRP A 303 -35.83 12.13 17.73
C TRP A 303 -36.46 10.73 17.60
N PHE A 304 -37.78 10.64 17.58
CA PHE A 304 -38.51 9.38 17.40
C PHE A 304 -38.21 8.74 16.04
N VAL A 305 -38.19 9.53 14.96
CA VAL A 305 -37.86 9.07 13.60
C VAL A 305 -36.40 8.59 13.52
N MET A 306 -35.45 9.36 14.07
CA MET A 306 -34.03 8.95 14.11
C MET A 306 -33.83 7.66 14.91
N ARG A 307 -34.60 7.45 16.00
CA ARG A 307 -34.49 6.23 16.81
C ARG A 307 -35.06 4.99 16.10
N ILE A 308 -36.10 5.16 15.28
CA ILE A 308 -36.63 4.09 14.43
C ILE A 308 -35.63 3.72 13.33
N PHE A 309 -35.04 4.72 12.66
CA PHE A 309 -34.02 4.49 11.62
C PHE A 309 -32.72 3.89 12.18
N GLY A 310 -32.29 4.30 13.38
CA GLY A 310 -31.11 3.71 14.05
C GLY A 310 -31.30 2.25 14.51
N TRP A 311 -32.53 1.74 14.56
CA TRP A 311 -32.80 0.32 14.80
C TRP A 311 -32.75 -0.51 13.50
N ILE A 312 -32.99 0.12 12.35
CA ILE A 312 -32.98 -0.51 11.02
C ILE A 312 -31.55 -0.68 10.47
N THR A 313 -30.59 0.16 10.89
CA THR A 313 -29.19 0.07 10.44
C THR A 313 -28.31 -0.86 11.29
N LYS A 314 -28.89 -1.54 12.29
CA LYS A 314 -28.17 -2.45 13.20
C LYS A 314 -28.53 -3.94 13.02
N SER A 315 -29.13 -4.33 11.89
CA SER A 315 -29.36 -5.74 11.51
C SER A 315 -28.47 -6.15 10.35
#